data_AF-A0A0G1KMU3-F1
#
_entry.id   AF-A0A0G1KMU3-F1
#
_cell.length_a   1.000
_cell.length_b   1.000
_cell.length_c   1.000
_cell.angle_alpha   90.00
_cell.angle_beta   90.00
_cell.angle_gamma   90.00
#
_symmetry.space_group_name_H-M   'P 1'
#
loop_
_entity.id
_entity.type
_entity.pdbx_description
1 polymer ?
#
loop_
_entity_poly.entity_id
_entity_poly.type
_entity_poly.pdbx_seq_one_letter_code
_entity_poly.pdbx_strand_id
1 'polypeptide(L)'
;MILQSKDKKSMNDLLLPKNHFGNGNGHKSVSISRAAIIYSYAERGFFPTEELYITEKNARDDAVCIARELEKMGVQATLIPSNDSIIDELGKTKPEIVFNLVDSIKGNEYLSATIPGILDMLDIPFTGAGLLGLAICYNKFLTKKLLQSAGIPTPNFQLFHTPLDILNVELRYPLISKLNEIHGAVEINATAVAENEKQLRERLTYLIKTYDQPVLVEEFIVGREITAYVLQGNVTKIYLGEKVFNKPDEKYVFATFNDQWSEDTPADKALWPFYYAKYEDSFLKDYVRKAFDITDMLDYAKFDIRMDASGRYYFIDSNANPDFGPKELQTGMGYIIEDLYGVSFQDILRRLINNTIGNAQSEEVVEERVNGKAVVNQQQV
;
A
#
# COMPACT_ATOMS: atom_id res chain seq x y z
N MET A 1 -5.15 30.29 -49.40
CA MET A 1 -3.76 29.92 -49.06
C MET A 1 -3.69 29.83 -47.54
N ILE A 2 -3.77 28.65 -46.90
CA ILE A 2 -2.68 27.64 -46.71
C ILE A 2 -1.56 28.30 -45.87
N LEU A 3 -1.24 27.96 -44.61
CA LEU A 3 -1.29 26.70 -43.84
C LEU A 3 -1.38 26.91 -42.32
N GLN A 4 -2.01 25.95 -41.64
CA GLN A 4 -1.82 25.59 -40.24
C GLN A 4 -0.59 24.68 -40.06
N SER A 5 0.12 24.79 -38.93
CA SER A 5 0.88 23.70 -38.27
C SER A 5 1.03 24.09 -36.79
N LYS A 6 0.26 23.55 -35.84
CA LYS A 6 0.39 22.22 -35.19
C LYS A 6 1.85 21.82 -34.92
N ASP A 7 2.31 22.14 -33.70
CA ASP A 7 2.97 21.17 -32.81
C ASP A 7 3.21 21.82 -31.42
N LYS A 8 2.23 21.65 -30.53
CA LYS A 8 2.45 21.75 -29.08
C LYS A 8 2.40 20.32 -28.54
N LYS A 9 3.54 19.63 -28.54
CA LYS A 9 3.70 18.45 -27.68
C LYS A 9 3.73 18.95 -26.23
N SER A 10 2.83 18.40 -25.41
CA SER A 10 2.75 18.73 -23.99
C SER A 10 3.99 18.18 -23.29
N MET A 11 4.50 18.94 -22.32
CA MET A 11 5.70 18.65 -21.54
C MET A 11 5.47 17.56 -20.47
N ASN A 12 4.36 16.81 -20.55
CA ASN A 12 3.98 15.76 -19.60
C ASN A 12 4.42 14.34 -20.03
N ASP A 13 5.09 14.18 -21.17
CA ASP A 13 5.52 12.85 -21.67
C ASP A 13 6.95 12.46 -21.23
N LEU A 14 7.62 13.25 -20.39
CA LEU A 14 8.94 12.92 -19.82
C LEU A 14 8.81 12.74 -18.31
N LEU A 15 9.38 11.62 -17.80
CA LEU A 15 9.44 11.16 -16.41
C LEU A 15 8.32 10.20 -16.02
N LEU A 16 8.43 8.95 -16.51
CA LEU A 16 8.38 7.70 -15.73
C LEU A 16 8.90 6.60 -16.68
N PRO A 17 9.78 5.66 -16.25
CA PRO A 17 10.10 4.51 -17.07
C PRO A 17 8.79 3.74 -17.33
N LYS A 18 8.40 3.63 -18.61
CA LYS A 18 7.26 2.81 -19.00
C LYS A 18 7.67 1.36 -18.83
N ASN A 19 7.30 0.73 -17.72
CA ASN A 19 7.28 -0.72 -17.62
C ASN A 19 6.44 -1.23 -18.80
N HIS A 20 7.10 -1.91 -19.73
CA HIS A 20 6.49 -2.38 -20.97
C HIS A 20 5.60 -3.58 -20.66
N PHE A 21 4.34 -3.34 -20.32
CA PHE A 21 3.34 -4.39 -20.23
C PHE A 21 3.00 -4.86 -21.66
N GLY A 22 3.46 -6.06 -22.00
CA GLY A 22 3.15 -6.70 -23.28
C GLY A 22 1.63 -6.95 -23.42
N ASN A 23 1.00 -6.35 -24.42
CA ASN A 23 -0.35 -6.70 -24.85
C ASN A 23 -0.33 -8.08 -25.53
N GLY A 24 -0.36 -9.16 -24.74
CA GLY A 24 -0.45 -10.54 -25.19
C GLY A 24 -1.81 -11.17 -24.86
N ASN A 25 -2.71 -11.22 -25.84
CA ASN A 25 -3.94 -12.02 -25.75
C ASN A 25 -3.58 -13.51 -25.81
N GLY A 26 -3.66 -14.20 -24.66
CA GLY A 26 -3.60 -15.66 -24.54
C GLY A 26 -2.37 -16.17 -23.81
N HIS A 27 -2.39 -16.18 -22.48
CA HIS A 27 -1.36 -16.85 -21.68
C HIS A 27 -1.92 -18.11 -21.02
N LYS A 28 -1.20 -19.23 -21.21
CA LYS A 28 -1.27 -20.40 -20.33
C LYS A 28 -1.10 -19.90 -18.89
N SER A 29 -1.90 -20.42 -17.95
CA SER A 29 -1.69 -20.14 -16.53
C SER A 29 -0.24 -20.46 -16.16
N VAL A 30 0.48 -19.50 -15.58
CA VAL A 30 1.81 -19.77 -15.06
C VAL A 30 1.66 -20.81 -13.94
N SER A 31 2.46 -21.87 -14.00
CA SER A 31 2.50 -22.91 -12.98
C SER A 31 3.79 -22.75 -12.20
N ILE A 32 3.67 -22.53 -10.89
CA ILE A 32 4.78 -22.56 -9.94
C ILE A 32 4.58 -23.74 -8.98
N SER A 33 5.67 -24.22 -8.39
CA SER A 33 5.63 -25.32 -7.41
C SER A 33 6.10 -24.89 -6.02
N ARG A 34 7.00 -23.90 -5.94
CA ARG A 34 7.58 -23.41 -4.68
C ARG A 34 7.46 -21.89 -4.57
N ALA A 35 6.87 -21.43 -3.48
CA ALA A 35 6.84 -20.04 -3.08
C ALA A 35 7.49 -19.87 -1.71
N ALA A 36 7.98 -18.67 -1.43
CA ALA A 36 8.27 -18.22 -0.07
C ALA A 36 7.31 -17.09 0.30
N ILE A 37 6.98 -16.99 1.58
CA ILE A 37 6.26 -15.85 2.16
C ILE A 37 7.20 -15.23 3.19
N ILE A 38 7.62 -14.01 2.92
CA ILE A 38 8.44 -13.24 3.86
C ILE A 38 7.52 -12.39 4.70
N TYR A 39 7.68 -12.42 6.02
CA TYR A 39 6.83 -11.71 6.97
C TYR A 39 7.67 -10.97 8.01
N SER A 40 7.10 -9.92 8.59
CA SER A 40 7.79 -9.12 9.59
C SER A 40 8.15 -9.91 10.84
N TYR A 41 9.44 -9.89 11.19
CA TYR A 41 9.93 -10.43 12.46
C TYR A 41 9.71 -9.39 13.58
N ALA A 42 8.66 -9.59 14.38
CA ALA A 42 8.24 -8.66 15.41
C ALA A 42 8.56 -9.17 16.82
N GLU A 43 9.34 -8.40 17.57
CA GLU A 43 9.50 -8.55 19.02
C GLU A 43 9.07 -7.25 19.71
N ARG A 44 8.37 -7.35 20.84
CA ARG A 44 7.90 -6.19 21.64
C ARG A 44 8.99 -5.15 21.90
N GLY A 45 10.25 -5.57 22.07
CA GLY A 45 11.38 -4.68 22.34
C GLY A 45 11.79 -3.77 21.16
N PHE A 46 11.32 -4.06 19.95
CA PHE A 46 11.61 -3.25 18.77
C PHE A 46 10.74 -2.00 18.65
N PHE A 47 9.63 -1.95 19.40
CA PHE A 47 8.59 -0.95 19.19
C PHE A 47 8.53 0.04 20.37
N PRO A 48 8.39 1.36 20.11
CA PRO A 48 8.25 2.38 21.15
C PRO A 48 6.93 2.27 21.95
N THR A 49 5.84 1.76 21.34
CA THR A 49 4.50 1.73 21.96
C THR A 49 3.74 0.43 21.73
N GLU A 50 2.74 0.13 22.56
CA GLU A 50 1.87 -1.05 22.41
C GLU A 50 1.09 -1.05 21.10
N GLU A 51 0.52 0.08 20.73
CA GLU A 51 -0.22 0.23 19.47
C GLU A 51 0.63 -0.17 18.25
N LEU A 52 1.87 0.30 18.15
CA LEU A 52 2.71 -0.02 16.99
C LEU A 52 3.18 -1.48 16.95
N TYR A 53 3.33 -2.15 18.09
CA TYR A 53 3.65 -3.59 18.08
C TYR A 53 2.44 -4.42 17.66
N ILE A 54 1.24 -4.01 18.07
CA ILE A 54 0.00 -4.72 17.73
C ILE A 54 -0.21 -4.79 16.22
N THR A 55 0.26 -3.80 15.45
CA THR A 55 0.16 -3.83 13.99
C THR A 55 1.00 -4.95 13.34
N GLU A 56 2.03 -5.45 14.04
CA GLU A 56 3.01 -6.39 13.49
C GLU A 56 2.99 -7.76 14.18
N LYS A 57 2.42 -7.87 15.39
CA LYS A 57 2.54 -9.08 16.23
C LYS A 57 1.97 -10.36 15.59
N ASN A 58 1.02 -10.21 14.66
CA ASN A 58 0.34 -11.32 14.00
C ASN A 58 0.93 -11.67 12.63
N ALA A 59 1.99 -10.99 12.17
CA ALA A 59 2.53 -11.15 10.81
C ALA A 59 2.84 -12.62 10.44
N ARG A 60 3.32 -13.42 11.41
CA ARG A 60 3.55 -14.85 11.20
C ARG A 60 2.26 -15.64 11.00
N ASP A 61 1.23 -15.35 11.78
CA ASP A 61 -0.04 -16.09 11.73
C ASP A 61 -0.79 -15.76 10.44
N ASP A 62 -0.72 -14.51 9.97
CA ASP A 62 -1.23 -14.07 8.68
C ASP A 62 -0.49 -14.81 7.53
N ALA A 63 0.84 -14.88 7.61
CA ALA A 63 1.66 -15.63 6.64
C ALA A 63 1.31 -17.14 6.63
N VAL A 64 1.05 -17.75 7.79
CA VAL A 64 0.57 -19.14 7.89
C VAL A 64 -0.79 -19.31 7.19
N CYS A 65 -1.69 -18.34 7.34
CA CYS A 65 -2.99 -18.39 6.67
C CYS A 65 -2.84 -18.35 5.15
N ILE A 66 -2.01 -17.44 4.63
CA ILE A 66 -1.76 -17.30 3.19
C ILE A 66 -1.05 -18.53 2.63
N ALA A 67 -0.10 -19.11 3.38
CA ALA A 67 0.55 -20.36 2.99
C ALA A 67 -0.46 -21.50 2.77
N ARG A 68 -1.47 -21.63 3.64
CA ARG A 68 -2.53 -22.63 3.47
C ARG A 68 -3.35 -22.41 2.20
N GLU A 69 -3.58 -21.16 1.80
CA GLU A 69 -4.28 -20.85 0.55
C GLU A 69 -3.42 -21.20 -0.69
N LEU A 70 -2.10 -20.97 -0.63
CA LEU A 70 -1.17 -21.43 -1.66
C LEU A 70 -1.09 -22.97 -1.74
N GLU A 71 -1.08 -23.66 -0.59
CA GLU A 71 -1.07 -25.13 -0.53
C GLU A 71 -2.33 -25.74 -1.16
N LYS A 72 -3.50 -25.13 -0.95
CA LYS A 72 -4.76 -25.52 -1.62
C LYS A 72 -4.67 -25.37 -3.15
N MET A 73 -3.83 -24.46 -3.63
CA MET A 73 -3.52 -24.26 -5.04
C MET A 73 -2.41 -25.19 -5.56
N GLY A 74 -1.86 -26.07 -4.72
CA GLY A 74 -0.78 -26.99 -5.08
C GLY A 74 0.63 -26.38 -5.04
N VAL A 75 0.78 -25.20 -4.42
CA VAL A 75 2.07 -24.50 -4.29
C VAL A 75 2.61 -24.72 -2.88
N GLN A 76 3.83 -25.26 -2.77
CA GLN A 76 4.50 -25.39 -1.48
C GLN A 76 5.01 -24.01 -1.03
N ALA A 77 4.56 -23.53 0.13
CA ALA A 77 4.97 -22.24 0.68
C ALA A 77 5.93 -22.40 1.87
N THR A 78 7.07 -21.73 1.84
CA THR A 78 7.99 -21.64 2.99
C THR A 78 7.87 -20.28 3.64
N LEU A 79 7.75 -20.23 4.97
CA LEU A 79 7.67 -18.97 5.72
C LEU A 79 9.09 -18.55 6.14
N ILE A 80 9.45 -17.29 5.87
CA ILE A 80 10.77 -16.74 6.17
C ILE A 80 10.60 -15.43 6.97
N PRO A 81 11.14 -15.33 8.19
CA PRO A 81 11.10 -14.08 8.95
C PRO A 81 12.04 -13.03 8.35
N SER A 82 11.66 -11.75 8.43
CA SER A 82 12.48 -10.62 7.97
C SER A 82 13.60 -10.23 8.96
N ASN A 83 14.44 -11.19 9.33
CA ASN A 83 15.58 -10.99 10.24
C ASN A 83 16.91 -11.28 9.52
N ASP A 84 17.99 -11.48 10.28
CA ASP A 84 19.34 -11.69 9.76
C ASP A 84 19.53 -13.02 9.01
N SER A 85 18.63 -14.01 9.16
CA SER A 85 18.71 -15.28 8.42
C SER A 85 18.08 -15.24 7.03
N ILE A 86 17.42 -14.14 6.64
CA ILE A 86 16.64 -14.04 5.39
C ILE A 86 17.43 -14.45 4.14
N ILE A 87 18.69 -14.01 4.00
CA ILE A 87 19.53 -14.31 2.83
C ILE A 87 19.86 -15.81 2.77
N ASP A 88 20.24 -16.39 3.92
CA ASP A 88 20.57 -17.81 4.02
C ASP A 88 19.34 -18.70 3.75
N GLU A 89 18.17 -18.27 4.24
CA GLU A 89 16.90 -18.99 4.03
C GLU A 89 16.45 -18.92 2.58
N LEU A 90 16.51 -17.76 1.93
CA LEU A 90 16.23 -17.62 0.49
C LEU A 90 17.18 -18.49 -0.36
N GLY A 91 18.48 -18.50 -0.03
CA GLY A 91 19.48 -19.33 -0.72
C GLY A 91 19.25 -20.83 -0.57
N LYS A 92 18.71 -21.29 0.58
CA LYS A 92 18.36 -22.69 0.83
C LYS A 92 17.04 -23.09 0.16
N THR A 93 16.03 -22.23 0.25
CA THR A 93 14.66 -22.53 -0.21
C THR A 93 14.50 -22.41 -1.72
N LYS A 94 15.25 -21.49 -2.36
CA LYS A 94 15.22 -21.23 -3.81
C LYS A 94 13.77 -21.16 -4.36
N PRO A 95 12.97 -20.22 -3.84
CA PRO A 95 11.58 -20.06 -4.25
C PRO A 95 11.52 -19.58 -5.71
N GLU A 96 10.44 -19.92 -6.41
CA GLU A 96 10.16 -19.38 -7.75
C GLU A 96 9.53 -17.99 -7.66
N ILE A 97 8.89 -17.69 -6.52
CA ILE A 97 8.28 -16.40 -6.20
C ILE A 97 8.31 -16.15 -4.70
N VAL A 98 8.45 -14.89 -4.31
CA VAL A 98 8.27 -14.42 -2.94
C VAL A 98 6.97 -13.61 -2.82
N PHE A 99 6.12 -13.96 -1.86
CA PHE A 99 5.09 -13.07 -1.36
C PHE A 99 5.67 -12.21 -0.26
N ASN A 100 5.81 -10.91 -0.52
CA ASN A 100 6.37 -9.96 0.44
C ASN A 100 5.26 -9.40 1.34
N LEU A 101 5.25 -9.79 2.60
CA LEU A 101 4.34 -9.30 3.65
C LEU A 101 5.10 -8.58 4.76
N VAL A 102 6.27 -8.01 4.44
CA VAL A 102 7.08 -7.31 5.42
C VAL A 102 6.64 -5.86 5.48
N ASP A 103 6.09 -5.46 6.62
CA ASP A 103 5.68 -4.08 6.90
C ASP A 103 6.72 -3.33 7.72
N SER A 104 7.55 -4.03 8.49
CA SER A 104 8.64 -3.45 9.27
C SER A 104 9.88 -4.35 9.37
N ILE A 105 11.05 -3.71 9.51
CA ILE A 105 12.30 -4.37 9.93
C ILE A 105 12.69 -3.83 11.30
N LYS A 106 12.71 -4.71 12.32
CA LYS A 106 12.97 -4.33 13.72
C LYS A 106 12.11 -3.14 14.16
N GLY A 107 10.82 -3.17 13.79
CA GLY A 107 9.84 -2.13 14.12
C GLY A 107 9.98 -0.82 13.37
N ASN A 108 10.89 -0.71 12.40
CA ASN A 108 11.00 0.43 11.50
C ASN A 108 10.34 0.09 10.16
N GLU A 109 9.20 0.73 9.90
CA GLU A 109 8.40 0.51 8.69
C GLU A 109 9.12 0.97 7.41
N TYR A 110 9.83 2.10 7.45
CA TYR A 110 10.59 2.60 6.30
C TYR A 110 11.64 1.59 5.80
N LEU A 111 12.24 0.80 6.70
CA LEU A 111 13.22 -0.22 6.34
C LEU A 111 12.62 -1.43 5.61
N SER A 112 11.30 -1.62 5.58
CA SER A 112 10.67 -2.69 4.80
C SER A 112 11.01 -2.61 3.30
N ALA A 113 11.23 -1.39 2.77
CA ALA A 113 11.66 -1.15 1.40
C ALA A 113 13.01 -1.80 1.05
N THR A 114 13.80 -2.20 2.05
CA THR A 114 15.04 -2.96 1.83
C THR A 114 14.78 -4.39 1.35
N ILE A 115 13.61 -4.97 1.65
CA ILE A 115 13.27 -6.35 1.27
C ILE A 115 13.16 -6.51 -0.25
N PRO A 116 12.37 -5.71 -0.99
CA PRO A 116 12.43 -5.71 -2.45
C PRO A 116 13.85 -5.54 -2.99
N GLY A 117 14.65 -4.65 -2.40
CA GLY A 117 16.04 -4.46 -2.84
C GLY A 117 16.91 -5.72 -2.67
N ILE A 118 16.72 -6.48 -1.59
CA ILE A 118 17.40 -7.78 -1.39
C ILE A 118 16.92 -8.79 -2.42
N LEU A 119 15.62 -8.83 -2.72
CA LEU A 119 15.03 -9.76 -3.67
C LEU A 119 15.49 -9.46 -5.11
N ASP A 120 15.51 -8.18 -5.49
CA ASP A 120 16.08 -7.69 -6.75
C ASP A 120 17.56 -8.09 -6.87
N MET A 121 18.35 -7.92 -5.81
CA MET A 121 19.77 -8.31 -5.82
C MET A 121 20.01 -9.83 -5.96
N LEU A 122 19.02 -10.65 -5.60
CA LEU A 122 19.08 -12.10 -5.69
C LEU A 122 18.38 -12.65 -6.94
N ASP A 123 17.87 -11.78 -7.82
CA ASP A 123 17.06 -12.12 -8.99
C ASP A 123 15.86 -13.02 -8.63
N ILE A 124 15.22 -12.75 -7.48
CA ILE A 124 14.04 -13.51 -7.02
C ILE A 124 12.77 -12.70 -7.32
N PRO A 125 11.87 -13.19 -8.18
CA PRO A 125 10.59 -12.52 -8.43
C PRO A 125 9.74 -12.40 -7.16
N PHE A 126 9.11 -11.25 -6.94
CA PHE A 126 8.26 -11.03 -5.77
C PHE A 126 6.99 -10.24 -6.06
N THR A 127 5.98 -10.43 -5.21
CA THR A 127 4.70 -9.72 -5.31
C THR A 127 4.76 -8.36 -4.63
N GLY A 128 4.01 -7.39 -5.16
CA GLY A 128 3.84 -6.07 -4.55
C GLY A 128 4.83 -5.04 -5.08
N ALA A 129 4.83 -3.86 -4.47
CA ALA A 129 5.68 -2.75 -4.90
C ALA A 129 7.18 -3.04 -4.71
N GLY A 130 7.99 -2.51 -5.63
CA GLY A 130 9.45 -2.51 -5.51
C GLY A 130 9.96 -1.52 -4.47
N LEU A 131 11.29 -1.39 -4.37
CA LEU A 131 11.96 -0.56 -3.36
C LEU A 131 11.45 0.89 -3.37
N LEU A 132 11.37 1.52 -4.56
CA LEU A 132 10.96 2.92 -4.68
C LEU A 132 9.49 3.12 -4.29
N GLY A 133 8.60 2.28 -4.82
CA GLY A 133 7.18 2.30 -4.49
C GLY A 133 6.92 2.17 -3.00
N LEU A 134 7.52 1.18 -2.33
CA LEU A 134 7.40 1.05 -0.86
C LEU A 134 7.95 2.28 -0.14
N ALA A 135 9.16 2.74 -0.48
CA ALA A 135 9.80 3.87 0.20
C ALA A 135 8.99 5.18 0.06
N ILE A 136 8.40 5.44 -1.11
CA ILE A 136 7.51 6.60 -1.31
C ILE A 136 6.28 6.47 -0.42
N CYS A 137 5.64 5.30 -0.41
CA CYS A 137 4.34 5.09 0.22
C CYS A 137 4.40 5.15 1.74
N TYR A 138 5.49 4.71 2.37
CA TYR A 138 5.67 4.89 3.81
C TYR A 138 5.80 6.35 4.21
N ASN A 139 6.27 7.24 3.33
CA ASN A 139 6.34 8.66 3.63
C ASN A 139 5.08 9.41 3.15
N LYS A 140 4.14 9.63 4.07
CA LYS A 140 2.84 10.27 3.77
C LYS A 140 3.00 11.67 3.18
N PHE A 141 3.97 12.45 3.64
CA PHE A 141 4.27 13.77 3.08
C PHE A 141 4.70 13.70 1.62
N LEU A 142 5.68 12.83 1.30
CA LEU A 142 6.17 12.68 -0.07
C LEU A 142 5.09 12.13 -1.00
N THR A 143 4.35 11.12 -0.55
CA THR A 143 3.21 10.56 -1.28
C THR A 143 2.20 11.66 -1.61
N LYS A 144 1.77 12.49 -0.63
CA LYS A 144 0.81 13.56 -0.90
C LYS A 144 1.36 14.63 -1.84
N LYS A 145 2.65 14.98 -1.76
CA LYS A 145 3.27 15.90 -2.73
C LYS A 145 3.22 15.35 -4.15
N LEU A 146 3.41 14.05 -4.31
CA LEU A 146 3.35 13.37 -5.60
C LEU A 146 1.92 13.25 -6.13
N LEU A 147 0.94 12.96 -5.26
CA LEU A 147 -0.48 12.99 -5.62
C LEU A 147 -0.92 14.39 -6.08
N GLN A 148 -0.54 15.44 -5.33
CA GLN A 148 -0.86 16.82 -5.69
C GLN A 148 -0.26 17.24 -7.04
N SER A 149 0.99 16.82 -7.34
CA SER A 149 1.63 17.14 -8.63
C SER A 149 0.93 16.47 -9.81
N ALA A 150 0.26 15.33 -9.59
CA ALA A 150 -0.58 14.63 -10.56
C ALA A 150 -2.03 15.15 -10.63
N GLY A 151 -2.36 16.21 -9.88
CA GLY A 151 -3.72 16.77 -9.82
C GLY A 151 -4.73 15.89 -9.07
N ILE A 152 -4.24 14.97 -8.24
CA ILE A 152 -5.07 14.14 -7.35
C ILE A 152 -5.30 14.94 -6.06
N PRO A 153 -6.55 15.19 -5.66
CA PRO A 153 -6.79 16.04 -4.50
C PRO A 153 -6.39 15.32 -3.20
N THR A 154 -5.70 16.05 -2.33
CA THR A 154 -5.41 15.68 -0.93
C THR A 154 -5.90 16.82 -0.04
N PRO A 155 -6.14 16.60 1.27
CA PRO A 155 -6.33 17.73 2.18
C PRO A 155 -5.12 18.67 2.14
N ASN A 156 -5.26 19.94 2.54
CA ASN A 156 -4.07 20.77 2.76
C ASN A 156 -3.29 20.19 3.95
N PHE A 157 -1.96 20.19 3.85
CA PHE A 157 -1.09 19.56 4.84
C PHE A 157 0.22 20.30 5.06
N GLN A 158 0.84 20.05 6.20
CA GLN A 158 2.16 20.52 6.59
C GLN A 158 2.90 19.41 7.36
N LEU A 159 4.19 19.27 7.09
CA LEU A 159 5.08 18.42 7.87
C LEU A 159 5.68 19.23 9.03
N PHE A 160 5.59 18.71 10.24
CA PHE A 160 6.18 19.27 11.45
C PHE A 160 7.38 18.41 11.86
N HIS A 161 8.57 19.01 11.87
CA HIS A 161 9.78 18.42 12.43
C HIS A 161 9.91 18.70 13.92
N THR A 162 9.37 19.83 14.37
CA THR A 162 9.31 20.18 15.80
C THR A 162 7.94 20.71 16.18
N PRO A 163 7.53 20.61 17.46
CA PRO A 163 6.29 21.21 17.94
C PRO A 163 6.27 22.74 17.81
N LEU A 164 7.41 23.39 17.54
CA LEU A 164 7.56 24.84 17.46
C LEU A 164 7.50 25.37 16.01
N ASP A 165 7.43 24.50 15.00
CA ASP A 165 7.37 24.93 13.60
C ASP A 165 6.15 25.83 13.37
N ILE A 166 6.31 26.89 12.58
CA ILE A 166 5.25 27.88 12.37
C ILE A 166 4.11 27.22 11.59
N LEU A 167 2.88 27.31 12.11
CA LEU A 167 1.70 26.77 11.45
C LEU A 167 1.39 27.59 10.19
N ASN A 168 1.22 26.92 9.05
CA ASN A 168 0.80 27.57 7.82
C ASN A 168 -0.58 28.22 8.01
N VAL A 169 -0.67 29.52 7.73
CA VAL A 169 -1.90 30.33 7.81
C VAL A 169 -2.99 29.91 6.83
N GLU A 170 -2.71 29.01 5.89
CA GLU A 170 -3.70 28.44 4.97
C GLU A 170 -4.43 27.24 5.57
N LEU A 171 -3.85 26.55 6.57
CA LEU A 171 -4.50 25.40 7.21
C LEU A 171 -5.70 25.85 8.07
N ARG A 172 -6.78 25.09 7.99
CA ARG A 172 -8.03 25.36 8.71
C ARG A 172 -8.36 24.22 9.66
N TYR A 173 -8.63 24.57 10.91
CA TYR A 173 -9.15 23.61 11.90
C TYR A 173 -10.55 23.09 11.48
N PRO A 174 -10.89 21.84 11.83
CA PRO A 174 -10.09 20.88 12.59
C PRO A 174 -8.91 20.28 11.80
N LEU A 175 -7.80 20.02 12.48
CA LEU A 175 -6.58 19.44 11.91
C LEU A 175 -6.34 18.06 12.50
N ILE A 176 -5.96 17.08 11.68
CA ILE A 176 -5.59 15.74 12.13
C ILE A 176 -4.07 15.54 12.06
N SER A 177 -3.48 15.07 13.16
CA SER A 177 -2.06 14.73 13.26
C SER A 177 -1.83 13.24 13.00
N LYS A 178 -0.92 12.92 12.09
CA LYS A 178 -0.55 11.55 11.69
C LYS A 178 0.97 11.38 11.73
N LEU A 179 1.43 10.23 12.21
CA LEU A 179 2.85 9.88 12.10
C LEU A 179 3.22 9.77 10.62
N ASN A 180 4.29 10.44 10.19
CA ASN A 180 4.59 10.57 8.78
C ASN A 180 5.02 9.25 8.13
N GLU A 181 5.67 8.38 8.91
CA GLU A 181 6.34 7.15 8.44
C GLU A 181 5.77 5.87 9.04
N ILE A 182 4.58 5.95 9.67
CA ILE A 182 3.91 4.82 10.33
C ILE A 182 2.49 4.64 9.79
N HIS A 183 2.11 3.40 9.51
CA HIS A 183 0.83 2.97 8.97
C HIS A 183 -0.02 2.31 10.08
N GLY A 184 -1.07 1.58 9.72
CA GLY A 184 -1.89 0.84 10.69
C GLY A 184 -2.72 1.70 11.65
N ALA A 185 -2.96 2.98 11.33
CA ALA A 185 -3.75 3.89 12.17
C ALA A 185 -3.23 4.07 13.61
N VAL A 186 -1.95 3.78 13.85
CA VAL A 186 -1.28 4.05 15.14
C VAL A 186 -1.45 5.52 15.49
N GLU A 187 -1.82 5.81 16.74
CA GLU A 187 -2.10 7.16 17.22
C GLU A 187 -3.28 7.86 16.51
N ILE A 188 -4.12 7.14 15.77
CA ILE A 188 -5.36 7.67 15.21
C ILE A 188 -6.49 7.37 16.18
N ASN A 189 -6.73 8.31 17.09
CA ASN A 189 -7.82 8.28 18.07
C ASN A 189 -8.46 9.68 18.18
N ALA A 190 -9.40 9.88 19.11
CA ALA A 190 -10.10 11.17 19.27
C ALA A 190 -9.14 12.37 19.47
N THR A 191 -7.97 12.17 20.07
CA THR A 191 -6.96 13.23 20.27
C THR A 191 -6.12 13.53 19.03
N ALA A 192 -6.21 12.70 17.98
CA ALA A 192 -5.55 12.96 16.71
C ALA A 192 -6.13 14.20 16.02
N VAL A 193 -7.40 14.54 16.29
CA VAL A 193 -8.08 15.71 15.73
C VAL A 193 -8.00 16.88 16.71
N ALA A 194 -7.21 17.90 16.37
CA ALA A 194 -7.11 19.16 17.09
C ALA A 194 -8.11 20.18 16.53
N GLU A 195 -8.77 20.92 17.42
CA GLU A 195 -9.72 21.99 17.08
C GLU A 195 -9.10 23.39 17.23
N ASN A 196 -7.91 23.47 17.81
CA ASN A 196 -7.18 24.70 18.03
C ASN A 196 -5.67 24.45 18.15
N GLU A 197 -4.89 25.52 18.15
CA GLU A 197 -3.43 25.45 18.18
C GLU A 197 -2.90 24.82 19.46
N LYS A 198 -3.50 25.10 20.62
CA LYS A 198 -3.06 24.50 21.89
C LYS A 198 -3.10 22.97 21.82
N GLN A 199 -4.23 22.40 21.40
CA GLN A 199 -4.39 20.95 21.24
C GLN A 199 -3.40 20.37 20.22
N LEU A 200 -3.19 21.07 19.10
CA LEU A 200 -2.22 20.66 18.08
C LEU A 200 -0.80 20.59 18.66
N ARG A 201 -0.36 21.62 19.39
CA ARG A 201 1.00 21.70 19.96
C ARG A 201 1.23 20.63 21.02
N GLU A 202 0.23 20.34 21.85
CA GLU A 202 0.26 19.24 22.83
C GLU A 202 0.42 17.90 22.12
N ARG A 203 -0.37 17.65 21.06
CA ARG A 203 -0.30 16.42 20.27
C ARG A 203 1.04 16.25 19.57
N LEU A 204 1.56 17.29 18.93
CA LEU A 204 2.88 17.29 18.26
C LEU A 204 4.01 16.98 19.24
N THR A 205 3.98 17.59 20.43
CA THR A 205 5.00 17.35 21.48
C THR A 205 5.04 15.88 21.90
N TYR A 206 3.87 15.27 22.08
CA TYR A 206 3.77 13.86 22.43
C TYR A 206 4.27 12.94 21.30
N LEU A 207 3.77 13.13 20.07
CA LEU A 207 4.08 12.25 18.95
C LEU A 207 5.56 12.30 18.56
N ILE A 208 6.12 13.51 18.39
CA ILE A 208 7.53 13.68 17.99
C ILE A 208 8.46 13.09 19.05
N LYS A 209 8.17 13.31 20.34
CA LYS A 209 9.00 12.77 21.44
C LYS A 209 8.93 11.24 21.52
N THR A 210 7.75 10.66 21.31
CA THR A 210 7.52 9.23 21.50
C THR A 210 8.04 8.40 20.32
N TYR A 211 7.91 8.90 19.10
CA TYR A 211 8.19 8.16 17.87
C TYR A 211 9.45 8.62 17.12
N ASP A 212 10.11 9.68 17.60
CA ASP A 212 11.35 10.24 17.04
C ASP A 212 11.30 10.48 15.52
N GLN A 213 10.17 11.00 15.05
CA GLN A 213 9.93 11.26 13.63
C GLN A 213 9.06 12.50 13.41
N PRO A 214 9.07 13.07 12.19
CA PRO A 214 8.16 14.15 11.81
C PRO A 214 6.70 13.71 11.84
N VAL A 215 5.81 14.67 12.10
CA VAL A 215 4.35 14.47 12.11
C VAL A 215 3.73 15.22 10.96
N LEU A 216 2.93 14.52 10.15
CA LEU A 216 2.10 15.12 9.13
C LEU A 216 0.82 15.66 9.76
N VAL A 217 0.53 16.94 9.58
CA VAL A 217 -0.70 17.58 10.01
C VAL A 217 -1.49 17.98 8.78
N GLU A 218 -2.75 17.58 8.71
CA GLU A 218 -3.62 17.88 7.57
C GLU A 218 -5.02 18.33 7.99
N GLU A 219 -5.72 19.03 7.10
CA GLU A 219 -7.12 19.39 7.32
C GLU A 219 -7.99 18.14 7.44
N PHE A 220 -8.78 18.06 8.51
CA PHE A 220 -9.70 16.95 8.68
C PHE A 220 -10.92 17.13 7.77
N ILE A 221 -11.03 16.26 6.76
CA ILE A 221 -12.15 16.28 5.82
C ILE A 221 -13.36 15.58 6.44
N VAL A 222 -14.37 16.35 6.82
CA VAL A 222 -15.64 15.78 7.32
C VAL A 222 -16.42 15.16 6.15
N GLY A 223 -16.87 13.92 6.33
CA GLY A 223 -17.74 13.26 5.37
C GLY A 223 -17.55 11.75 5.31
N ARG A 224 -17.84 11.15 4.16
CA ARG A 224 -17.80 9.70 3.93
C ARG A 224 -16.35 9.23 3.76
N GLU A 225 -16.07 7.97 4.04
CA GLU A 225 -14.77 7.34 3.83
C GLU A 225 -14.92 6.18 2.86
N ILE A 226 -14.13 6.19 1.78
CA ILE A 226 -14.12 5.19 0.72
C ILE A 226 -12.72 4.59 0.71
N THR A 227 -12.66 3.26 0.80
CA THR A 227 -11.44 2.49 0.61
C THR A 227 -11.44 1.92 -0.80
N ALA A 228 -10.32 2.10 -1.50
CA ALA A 228 -10.10 1.59 -2.83
C ALA A 228 -8.97 0.57 -2.82
N TYR A 229 -9.25 -0.66 -3.25
CA TYR A 229 -8.21 -1.64 -3.55
C TYR A 229 -7.95 -1.69 -5.05
N VAL A 230 -6.68 -1.64 -5.41
CA VAL A 230 -6.20 -1.86 -6.78
C VAL A 230 -5.67 -3.29 -6.86
N LEU A 231 -6.04 -4.02 -7.90
CA LEU A 231 -5.37 -5.24 -8.32
C LEU A 231 -4.90 -5.05 -9.77
N GLN A 232 -3.60 -4.88 -9.95
CA GLN A 232 -2.94 -4.81 -11.26
C GLN A 232 -2.99 -6.16 -11.96
N GLY A 233 -2.98 -6.14 -13.28
CA GLY A 233 -2.84 -7.30 -14.16
C GLY A 233 -3.13 -6.87 -15.59
N ASN A 234 -3.40 -7.81 -16.51
CA ASN A 234 -3.70 -7.47 -17.91
C ASN A 234 -4.75 -6.35 -18.05
N VAL A 235 -5.75 -6.37 -17.18
CA VAL A 235 -6.67 -5.25 -16.98
C VAL A 235 -6.71 -4.92 -15.50
N THR A 236 -6.06 -3.82 -15.09
CA THR A 236 -6.10 -3.32 -13.71
C THR A 236 -7.54 -3.15 -13.25
N LYS A 237 -7.89 -3.79 -12.12
CA LYS A 237 -9.20 -3.71 -11.49
C LYS A 237 -9.11 -2.84 -10.25
N ILE A 238 -10.15 -2.05 -10.03
CA ILE A 238 -10.28 -1.18 -8.86
C ILE A 238 -11.61 -1.51 -8.19
N TYR A 239 -11.54 -1.90 -6.92
CA TYR A 239 -12.67 -2.28 -6.09
C TYR A 239 -12.87 -1.21 -5.03
N LEU A 240 -14.08 -0.67 -4.92
CA LEU A 240 -14.39 0.39 -3.98
C LEU A 240 -15.37 -0.12 -2.93
N GLY A 241 -15.10 0.19 -1.66
CA GLY A 241 -16.00 -0.02 -0.53
C GLY A 241 -16.10 1.25 0.29
N GLU A 242 -17.31 1.67 0.62
CA GLU A 242 -17.55 2.74 1.59
C GLU A 242 -17.50 2.15 3.00
N LYS A 243 -16.74 2.77 3.90
CA LYS A 243 -16.83 2.51 5.34
C LYS A 243 -18.05 3.24 5.90
N VAL A 244 -19.06 2.48 6.28
CA VAL A 244 -20.27 2.99 6.93
C VAL A 244 -20.11 2.84 8.44
N PHE A 245 -20.02 3.96 9.14
CA PHE A 245 -19.72 4.00 10.57
C PHE A 245 -20.97 3.90 11.45
N ASN A 246 -20.84 3.15 12.54
CA ASN A 246 -21.83 2.98 13.61
C ASN A 246 -21.42 3.77 14.86
N LYS A 247 -21.17 5.08 14.69
CA LYS A 247 -20.61 5.98 15.72
C LYS A 247 -21.44 7.27 15.88
N PRO A 248 -22.72 7.16 16.28
CA PRO A 248 -23.64 8.31 16.27
C PRO A 248 -23.27 9.42 17.25
N ASP A 249 -22.54 9.08 18.33
CA ASP A 249 -22.20 10.02 19.41
C ASP A 249 -20.82 10.68 19.22
N GLU A 250 -20.07 10.31 18.18
CA GLU A 250 -18.75 10.88 17.90
C GLU A 250 -18.85 12.16 17.07
N LYS A 251 -18.22 13.24 17.54
CA LYS A 251 -18.15 14.53 16.80
C LYS A 251 -17.43 14.39 15.46
N TYR A 252 -16.34 13.63 15.44
CA TYR A 252 -15.52 13.38 14.27
C TYR A 252 -15.53 11.89 13.99
N VAL A 253 -16.19 11.49 12.90
CA VAL A 253 -16.36 10.07 12.56
C VAL A 253 -15.26 9.64 11.59
N PHE A 254 -14.46 8.64 11.99
CA PHE A 254 -13.41 7.99 11.21
C PHE A 254 -13.01 6.66 11.85
N ALA A 255 -12.25 5.84 11.11
CA ALA A 255 -11.68 4.61 11.64
C ALA A 255 -10.47 4.93 12.53
N THR A 256 -10.58 4.60 13.82
CA THR A 256 -9.51 4.74 14.81
C THR A 256 -8.63 3.48 14.85
N PHE A 257 -7.54 3.53 15.60
CA PHE A 257 -6.71 2.36 15.91
C PHE A 257 -7.54 1.23 16.52
N ASN A 258 -8.31 1.55 17.58
CA ASN A 258 -9.11 0.54 18.30
C ASN A 258 -10.20 -0.08 17.42
N ASP A 259 -10.77 0.68 16.48
CA ASP A 259 -11.78 0.12 15.57
C ASP A 259 -11.22 -0.96 14.63
N GLN A 260 -9.90 -0.97 14.42
CA GLN A 260 -9.22 -1.86 13.49
C GLN A 260 -8.43 -2.98 14.19
N TRP A 261 -7.91 -2.71 15.38
CA TRP A 261 -6.96 -3.60 16.06
C TRP A 261 -7.42 -4.13 17.42
N SER A 262 -8.61 -3.74 17.90
CA SER A 262 -9.11 -4.23 19.18
C SER A 262 -9.47 -5.72 19.11
N GLU A 263 -8.89 -6.50 20.00
CA GLU A 263 -9.23 -7.92 20.21
C GLU A 263 -10.62 -8.10 20.85
N ASP A 264 -11.17 -7.04 21.44
CA ASP A 264 -12.51 -7.02 22.03
C ASP A 264 -13.58 -6.72 20.97
N THR A 265 -13.46 -7.33 19.78
CA THR A 265 -14.43 -7.14 18.70
C THR A 265 -15.73 -7.88 19.03
N PRO A 266 -16.90 -7.21 18.98
CA PRO A 266 -18.17 -7.88 19.25
C PRO A 266 -18.40 -9.08 18.32
N ALA A 267 -18.93 -10.18 18.86
CA ALA A 267 -19.30 -11.35 18.05
C ALA A 267 -20.40 -11.03 17.02
N ASP A 268 -21.29 -10.09 17.36
CA ASP A 268 -22.29 -9.57 16.43
C ASP A 268 -21.67 -8.45 15.56
N LYS A 269 -21.54 -8.72 14.25
CA LYS A 269 -21.04 -7.75 13.26
C LYS A 269 -21.88 -6.48 13.19
N ALA A 270 -23.15 -6.51 13.59
CA ALA A 270 -23.99 -5.31 13.65
C ALA A 270 -23.50 -4.29 14.70
N LEU A 271 -22.74 -4.75 15.70
CA LEU A 271 -22.16 -3.90 16.74
C LEU A 271 -20.75 -3.41 16.41
N TRP A 272 -20.23 -3.74 15.21
CA TRP A 272 -18.92 -3.28 14.79
C TRP A 272 -18.92 -1.76 14.57
N PRO A 273 -17.77 -1.10 14.81
CA PRO A 273 -17.65 0.36 14.67
C PRO A 273 -17.91 0.84 13.25
N PHE A 274 -17.68 -0.02 12.24
CA PHE A 274 -18.07 0.21 10.86
C PHE A 274 -18.20 -1.12 10.10
N TYR A 275 -18.82 -1.05 8.92
CA TYR A 275 -18.82 -2.13 7.92
C TYR A 275 -18.58 -1.55 6.52
N TYR A 276 -18.24 -2.40 5.56
CA TYR A 276 -18.07 -1.99 4.16
C TYR A 276 -19.37 -2.16 3.37
N ALA A 277 -19.80 -1.10 2.69
CA ALA A 277 -20.86 -1.13 1.69
C ALA A 277 -20.26 -0.99 0.29
N LYS A 278 -20.84 -1.70 -0.69
CA LYS A 278 -20.37 -1.64 -2.08
C LYS A 278 -20.51 -0.22 -2.63
N TYR A 279 -19.43 0.32 -3.17
CA TYR A 279 -19.38 1.66 -3.75
C TYR A 279 -18.95 1.58 -5.21
N GLU A 280 -19.44 2.49 -6.06
CA GLU A 280 -19.09 2.52 -7.48
C GLU A 280 -19.07 3.97 -7.98
N ASP A 281 -17.91 4.41 -8.48
CA ASP A 281 -17.73 5.71 -9.09
C ASP A 281 -16.55 5.64 -10.09
N SER A 282 -16.83 5.91 -11.37
CA SER A 282 -15.81 5.83 -12.43
C SER A 282 -14.76 6.94 -12.32
N PHE A 283 -15.15 8.13 -11.86
CA PHE A 283 -14.25 9.27 -11.70
C PHE A 283 -13.27 9.02 -10.55
N LEU A 284 -13.74 8.46 -9.43
CA LEU A 284 -12.86 8.04 -8.35
C LEU A 284 -11.89 6.93 -8.82
N LYS A 285 -12.37 5.95 -9.59
CA LYS A 285 -11.50 4.89 -10.16
C LYS A 285 -10.38 5.48 -11.04
N ASP A 286 -10.65 6.57 -11.77
CA ASP A 286 -9.62 7.23 -12.56
C ASP A 286 -8.57 7.94 -11.69
N TYR A 287 -8.98 8.57 -10.59
CA TYR A 287 -8.02 9.10 -9.62
C TYR A 287 -7.18 8.01 -8.97
N VAL A 288 -7.82 6.91 -8.53
CA VAL A 288 -7.13 5.78 -7.90
C VAL A 288 -6.11 5.16 -8.85
N ARG A 289 -6.44 5.03 -10.14
CA ARG A 289 -5.48 4.54 -11.14
C ARG A 289 -4.27 5.46 -11.27
N LYS A 290 -4.51 6.78 -11.40
CA LYS A 290 -3.42 7.76 -11.47
C LYS A 290 -2.57 7.77 -10.20
N ALA A 291 -3.20 7.61 -9.03
CA ALA A 291 -2.51 7.52 -7.75
C ALA A 291 -1.57 6.31 -7.73
N PHE A 292 -2.10 5.14 -8.08
CA PHE A 292 -1.33 3.90 -8.19
C PHE A 292 -0.12 4.03 -9.13
N ASP A 293 -0.34 4.60 -10.32
CA ASP A 293 0.71 4.76 -11.33
C ASP A 293 1.79 5.76 -10.89
N ILE A 294 1.41 6.91 -10.31
CA ILE A 294 2.38 7.96 -9.95
C ILE A 294 3.21 7.59 -8.72
N THR A 295 2.66 6.82 -7.78
CA THR A 295 3.37 6.38 -6.57
C THR A 295 4.23 5.14 -6.76
N ASP A 296 4.41 4.68 -8.01
CA ASP A 296 5.22 3.50 -8.36
C ASP A 296 4.80 2.23 -7.58
N MET A 297 3.50 2.10 -7.32
CA MET A 297 2.94 0.90 -6.72
C MET A 297 2.78 -0.19 -7.78
N LEU A 298 2.92 -1.45 -7.39
CA LEU A 298 2.81 -2.61 -8.27
C LEU A 298 1.94 -3.69 -7.63
N ASP A 299 1.33 -4.51 -8.48
CA ASP A 299 0.46 -5.64 -8.17
C ASP A 299 -0.83 -5.32 -7.40
N TYR A 300 -0.73 -4.74 -6.22
CA TYR A 300 -1.86 -4.37 -5.40
C TYR A 300 -1.55 -3.12 -4.59
N ALA A 301 -2.61 -2.42 -4.20
CA ALA A 301 -2.52 -1.25 -3.35
C ALA A 301 -3.85 -0.95 -2.68
N LYS A 302 -3.79 -0.19 -1.60
CA LYS A 302 -4.96 0.40 -0.94
C LYS A 302 -4.83 1.92 -0.89
N PHE A 303 -5.93 2.60 -1.14
CA PHE A 303 -6.07 4.02 -0.89
C PHE A 303 -7.27 4.25 0.02
N ASP A 304 -7.12 5.10 1.02
CA ASP A 304 -8.23 5.60 1.81
C ASP A 304 -8.53 7.04 1.38
N ILE A 305 -9.79 7.30 1.06
CA ILE A 305 -10.27 8.54 0.47
C ILE A 305 -11.42 9.07 1.31
N ARG A 306 -11.40 10.36 1.65
CA ARG A 306 -12.59 11.03 2.20
C ARG A 306 -13.35 11.78 1.13
N MET A 307 -14.68 11.75 1.22
CA MET A 307 -15.56 12.53 0.37
C MET A 307 -16.35 13.51 1.22
N ASP A 308 -16.20 14.81 0.91
CA ASP A 308 -16.92 15.86 1.62
C ASP A 308 -18.41 15.95 1.20
N ALA A 309 -19.16 16.83 1.88
CA ALA A 309 -20.58 17.05 1.60
C ALA A 309 -20.87 17.61 0.19
N SER A 310 -19.86 18.13 -0.52
CA SER A 310 -19.98 18.60 -1.91
C SER A 310 -19.64 17.51 -2.93
N GLY A 311 -19.30 16.30 -2.48
CA GLY A 311 -18.89 15.19 -3.34
C GLY A 311 -17.44 15.26 -3.82
N ARG A 312 -16.59 16.07 -3.17
CA ARG A 312 -15.17 16.17 -3.54
C ARG A 312 -14.37 15.10 -2.81
N TYR A 313 -13.54 14.36 -3.56
CA TYR A 313 -12.66 13.34 -3.03
C TYR A 313 -11.33 13.91 -2.56
N TYR A 314 -10.79 13.36 -1.47
CA TYR A 314 -9.50 13.72 -0.89
C TYR A 314 -8.76 12.45 -0.48
N PHE A 315 -7.61 12.17 -1.09
CA PHE A 315 -6.78 11.03 -0.75
C PHE A 315 -6.07 11.29 0.58
N ILE A 316 -6.44 10.51 1.60
CA ILE A 316 -5.96 10.71 2.97
C ILE A 316 -4.85 9.73 3.35
N ASP A 317 -4.83 8.54 2.75
CA ASP A 317 -3.82 7.51 3.00
C ASP A 317 -3.59 6.65 1.74
N SER A 318 -2.42 6.01 1.66
CA SER A 318 -1.96 5.21 0.52
C SER A 318 -1.06 4.11 1.05
N ASN A 319 -1.33 2.87 0.71
CA ASN A 319 -0.55 1.73 1.18
C ASN A 319 -0.22 0.80 0.01
N ALA A 320 1.08 0.59 -0.21
CA ALA A 320 1.65 -0.29 -1.22
C ALA A 320 1.78 -1.75 -0.73
N ASN A 321 1.70 -1.97 0.57
CA ASN A 321 1.59 -3.28 1.21
C ASN A 321 0.41 -3.28 2.20
N PRO A 322 -0.84 -3.16 1.71
CA PRO A 322 -2.00 -3.20 2.58
C PRO A 322 -2.20 -4.56 3.23
N ASP A 323 -3.04 -4.57 4.26
CA ASP A 323 -3.62 -5.77 4.84
C ASP A 323 -4.04 -6.76 3.74
N PHE A 324 -3.35 -7.90 3.73
CA PHE A 324 -3.40 -8.88 2.66
C PHE A 324 -3.78 -10.24 3.22
N GLY A 325 -4.86 -10.83 2.71
CA GLY A 325 -5.34 -12.10 3.22
C GLY A 325 -6.81 -12.34 2.92
N PRO A 326 -7.28 -13.58 3.13
CA PRO A 326 -8.67 -13.90 2.94
C PRO A 326 -9.53 -13.28 4.06
N LYS A 327 -10.84 -13.22 3.86
CA LYS A 327 -11.81 -12.63 4.80
C LYS A 327 -11.77 -13.21 6.22
N GLU A 328 -11.26 -14.43 6.40
CA GLU A 328 -11.06 -15.03 7.73
C GLU A 328 -10.03 -14.26 8.57
N LEU A 329 -9.09 -13.55 7.93
CA LEU A 329 -8.16 -12.62 8.58
C LEU A 329 -8.79 -11.23 8.83
N GLN A 330 -10.07 -11.04 8.49
CA GLN A 330 -10.81 -9.81 8.73
C GLN A 330 -10.20 -8.56 8.06
N THR A 331 -9.52 -8.75 6.93
CA THR A 331 -8.91 -7.66 6.17
C THR A 331 -9.95 -6.85 5.39
N GLY A 332 -9.68 -5.58 5.16
CA GLY A 332 -10.42 -4.75 4.21
C GLY A 332 -10.39 -5.35 2.80
N MET A 333 -9.31 -6.05 2.43
CA MET A 333 -9.22 -6.78 1.17
C MET A 333 -10.27 -7.88 1.09
N GLY A 334 -10.37 -8.73 2.11
CA GLY A 334 -11.36 -9.81 2.18
C GLY A 334 -12.79 -9.29 2.15
N TYR A 335 -13.09 -8.27 2.97
CA TYR A 335 -14.43 -7.68 3.00
C TYR A 335 -14.81 -6.99 1.69
N ILE A 336 -13.91 -6.21 1.11
CA ILE A 336 -14.23 -5.51 -0.13
C ILE A 336 -14.21 -6.50 -1.28
N ILE A 337 -13.08 -7.13 -1.58
CA ILE A 337 -12.90 -7.88 -2.83
C ILE A 337 -13.68 -9.21 -2.81
N GLU A 338 -13.62 -9.97 -1.72
CA GLU A 338 -14.31 -11.26 -1.65
C GLU A 338 -15.80 -11.09 -1.37
N ASP A 339 -16.17 -10.43 -0.26
CA ASP A 339 -17.58 -10.39 0.17
C ASP A 339 -18.44 -9.46 -0.71
N LEU A 340 -17.96 -8.27 -1.11
CA LEU A 340 -18.77 -7.33 -1.92
C LEU A 340 -18.67 -7.54 -3.44
N TYR A 341 -17.58 -8.12 -3.93
CA TYR A 341 -17.34 -8.30 -5.37
C TYR A 341 -17.23 -9.77 -5.81
N GLY A 342 -17.19 -10.73 -4.89
CA GLY A 342 -17.24 -12.15 -5.20
C GLY A 342 -15.98 -12.69 -5.87
N VAL A 343 -14.83 -12.04 -5.70
CA VAL A 343 -13.54 -12.50 -6.22
C VAL A 343 -12.83 -13.24 -5.11
N SER A 344 -12.58 -14.54 -5.26
CA SER A 344 -11.98 -15.35 -4.19
C SER A 344 -10.52 -14.96 -3.93
N PHE A 345 -10.03 -15.15 -2.71
CA PHE A 345 -8.62 -14.92 -2.39
C PHE A 345 -7.66 -15.76 -3.27
N GLN A 346 -8.04 -16.98 -3.67
CA GLN A 346 -7.26 -17.81 -4.60
C GLN A 346 -7.18 -17.20 -6.00
N ASP A 347 -8.21 -16.46 -6.45
CA ASP A 347 -8.15 -15.71 -7.70
C ASP A 347 -7.22 -14.51 -7.60
N ILE A 348 -7.15 -13.86 -6.43
CA ILE A 348 -6.18 -12.81 -6.14
C ILE A 348 -4.76 -13.38 -6.19
N LEU A 349 -4.46 -14.47 -5.47
CA LEU A 349 -3.16 -15.12 -5.49
C LEU A 349 -2.74 -15.53 -6.90
N ARG A 350 -3.64 -16.17 -7.67
CA ARG A 350 -3.37 -16.57 -9.05
C ARG A 350 -3.03 -15.37 -9.95
N ARG A 351 -3.70 -14.24 -9.71
CA ARG A 351 -3.43 -13.01 -10.44
C ARG A 351 -2.04 -12.45 -10.12
N LEU A 352 -1.67 -12.39 -8.85
CA LEU A 352 -0.33 -11.96 -8.41
C LEU A 352 0.77 -12.85 -9.03
N ILE A 353 0.62 -14.18 -8.92
CA ILE A 353 1.57 -15.14 -9.50
C ILE A 353 1.76 -14.89 -11.01
N ASN A 354 0.66 -14.71 -11.75
CA ASN A 354 0.73 -14.48 -13.18
C ASN A 354 1.41 -13.14 -13.53
N ASN A 355 1.16 -12.08 -12.76
CA ASN A 355 1.80 -10.79 -12.97
C ASN A 355 3.30 -10.88 -12.72
N THR A 356 3.69 -11.35 -11.53
CA THR A 356 5.08 -11.37 -11.08
C THR A 356 5.94 -12.24 -11.98
N ILE A 357 5.52 -13.49 -12.24
CA ILE A 357 6.31 -14.40 -13.08
C ILE A 357 6.24 -14.00 -14.56
N GLY A 358 5.09 -13.49 -15.03
CA GLY A 358 4.96 -13.01 -16.40
C GLY A 358 5.90 -11.84 -16.69
N ASN A 359 6.09 -10.94 -15.72
CA ASN A 359 7.04 -9.83 -15.82
C ASN A 359 8.49 -10.34 -15.83
N ALA A 360 8.87 -11.21 -14.89
CA ALA A 360 10.23 -11.77 -14.82
C ALA A 360 10.65 -12.49 -16.12
N GLN A 361 9.78 -13.32 -16.69
CA GLN A 361 10.04 -13.98 -17.97
C GLN A 361 10.18 -12.99 -19.14
N SER A 362 9.49 -11.85 -19.08
CA SER A 362 9.58 -10.81 -20.11
C SER A 362 10.92 -10.07 -20.03
N GLU A 363 11.43 -9.84 -18.82
CA GLU A 363 12.74 -9.21 -18.58
C GLU A 363 13.90 -10.10 -19.01
N GLU A 364 13.87 -11.41 -18.68
CA GLU A 364 14.87 -12.39 -19.16
C GLU A 364 14.95 -12.41 -20.70
N VAL A 365 13.81 -12.39 -21.39
CA VAL A 365 13.77 -12.37 -22.87
C VAL A 365 14.36 -11.07 -23.44
N VAL A 366 14.21 -9.95 -22.74
CA VAL A 366 14.83 -8.67 -23.15
C VAL A 366 16.34 -8.74 -22.94
N GLU A 367 16.81 -9.24 -21.81
CA GLU A 367 18.25 -9.45 -21.54
C GLU A 367 18.89 -10.40 -22.55
N GLU A 368 18.27 -11.55 -22.83
CA GLU A 368 18.76 -12.50 -23.84
C GLU A 368 18.86 -11.85 -25.23
N ARG A 369 17.92 -10.98 -25.60
CA ARG A 369 17.96 -10.26 -26.88
C ARG A 369 19.03 -9.18 -26.93
N VAL A 370 19.31 -8.51 -25.81
CA VAL A 370 20.37 -7.49 -25.71
C VAL A 370 21.74 -8.18 -25.74
N ASN A 371 21.92 -9.24 -24.96
CA ASN A 371 23.16 -10.01 -24.89
C ASN A 371 23.41 -10.83 -26.17
N GLY A 372 22.36 -11.39 -26.77
CA GLY A 372 22.44 -12.12 -28.04
C GLY A 372 22.79 -11.24 -29.25
N LYS A 373 22.48 -9.94 -29.22
CA LYS A 373 22.95 -8.98 -30.24
C LYS A 373 24.41 -8.58 -30.08
N ALA A 374 24.99 -8.72 -28.88
CA ALA A 374 26.41 -8.44 -28.65
C ALA A 374 27.35 -9.50 -29.24
N VAL A 375 26.86 -10.72 -29.51
CA VAL A 375 27.68 -11.86 -29.98
C VAL A 375 27.78 -11.97 -31.51
N VAL A 376 27.04 -11.17 -32.29
CA VAL A 376 26.95 -11.35 -33.77
C VAL A 376 27.92 -10.45 -34.58
N ASN A 377 28.89 -9.76 -33.97
CA ASN A 377 29.79 -8.87 -34.71
C ASN A 377 31.30 -9.06 -34.43
N GLN A 378 31.76 -10.30 -34.27
CA GLN A 378 33.18 -10.64 -34.37
C GLN A 378 33.40 -11.96 -35.11
N GLN A 379 33.02 -12.03 -36.39
CA GLN A 379 33.59 -12.98 -37.35
C GLN A 379 33.12 -12.62 -38.76
N GLN A 380 33.76 -11.61 -39.35
CA GLN A 380 33.96 -11.48 -40.81
C GLN A 380 34.87 -10.26 -41.06
N VAL A 381 36.18 -10.53 -41.14
CA VAL A 381 37.15 -9.77 -41.94
C VAL A 381 38.04 -10.79 -42.63
#